data_AF-A0A4Y9S433-F1
#
_entry.id   AF-A0A4Y9S433-F1
#
_cell.length_a   1.000
_cell.length_b   1.000
_cell.length_c   1.000
_cell.angle_alpha   90.00
_cell.angle_beta   90.00
_cell.angle_gamma   90.00
#
_symmetry.space_group_name_H-M   'P 1'
#
loop_
_entity.id
_entity.type
_entity.pdbx_description
1 polymer ?
#
loop_
_entity_poly.entity_id
_entity_poly.type
_entity_poly.pdbx_seq_one_letter_code
_entity_poly.pdbx_strand_id
1 'polypeptide(L)' 'MAIGAAGMLGAQNRFDNSARRTATAPLDNLAEETVERIQAKTAFSANAAVVRTADEMTGSLLDMLA' A
#
# COMPACT_ATOMS: atom_id res chain seq x y z
N MET A 1 -17.64 8.86 -3.85
CA MET A 1 -16.49 8.65 -2.95
C MET A 1 -16.55 7.25 -2.30
N ALA A 2 -16.44 6.16 -3.06
CA ALA A 2 -16.61 4.79 -2.53
C ALA A 2 -15.45 3.82 -2.88
N ILE A 3 -14.84 4.00 -4.04
CA ILE A 3 -13.77 3.10 -4.53
C ILE A 3 -12.44 3.35 -3.80
N GLY A 4 -12.08 4.60 -3.52
CA GLY A 4 -10.84 4.93 -2.80
C GLY A 4 -10.81 4.37 -1.37
N ALA A 5 -11.91 4.51 -0.62
CA ALA A 5 -12.04 3.97 0.73
C ALA A 5 -11.99 2.43 0.76
N ALA A 6 -12.68 1.77 -0.19
CA ALA A 6 -12.62 0.31 -0.32
C ALA A 6 -11.22 -0.19 -0.71
N GLY A 7 -10.52 0.54 -1.58
CA GLY A 7 -9.13 0.26 -1.96
C GLY A 7 -8.16 0.37 -0.79
N MET A 8 -8.30 1.41 0.04
CA MET A 8 -7.46 1.61 1.23
C MET A 8 -7.66 0.50 2.27
N LEU A 9 -8.90 0.10 2.55
CA LEU A 9 -9.19 -1.03 3.45
C LEU A 9 -8.60 -2.34 2.94
N GLY A 10 -8.70 -2.59 1.63
CA GLY A 10 -8.08 -3.77 1.00
C GLY A 10 -6.55 -3.74 1.02
N ALA A 11 -5.92 -2.56 0.96
CA ALA A 11 -4.48 -2.40 1.11
C ALA A 11 -4.03 -2.62 2.57
N GLN A 12 -4.75 -2.07 3.54
CA GLN A 12 -4.47 -2.21 4.98
C GLN A 12 -4.48 -3.68 5.40
N ASN A 13 -5.51 -4.44 5.02
CA ASN A 13 -5.63 -5.86 5.36
C ASN A 13 -4.49 -6.71 4.77
N ARG A 14 -4.02 -6.37 3.56
CA ARG A 14 -2.90 -7.08 2.92
C ARG A 14 -1.57 -6.80 3.62
N PHE A 15 -1.36 -5.56 4.07
CA PHE A 15 -0.17 -5.18 4.84
C PHE A 15 -0.10 -5.90 6.19
N ASP A 16 -1.19 -5.90 6.94
CA ASP A 16 -1.24 -6.50 8.29
C ASP A 16 -0.96 -8.02 8.26
N ASN A 17 -1.48 -8.70 7.23
CA ASN A 17 -1.21 -10.12 7.01
C ASN A 17 0.26 -10.41 6.63
N SER A 18 0.90 -9.53 5.86
CA SER A 18 2.32 -9.66 5.51
C SER A 18 3.20 -9.47 6.74
N ALA A 19 2.94 -8.45 7.55
CA ALA A 19 3.69 -8.18 8.77
C ALA A 19 3.66 -9.36 9.76
N ARG A 20 2.51 -10.03 9.90
CA ARG A 20 2.38 -11.22 10.76
C ARG A 20 3.20 -12.41 10.28
N ARG A 21 3.25 -12.67 8.97
CA ARG A 21 4.05 -13.77 8.40
C ARG A 21 5.53 -13.57 8.65
N THR A 22 6.03 -12.36 8.38
CA THR A 22 7.43 -12.00 8.60
C THR A 22 7.84 -12.10 10.08
N ALA A 23 6.92 -11.80 11.01
CA ALA A 23 7.20 -11.94 12.44
C ALA A 23 7.31 -13.41 12.90
N THR A 24 6.68 -14.37 12.21
CA THR A 24 6.58 -15.76 12.67
C THR A 24 7.71 -16.71 12.25
N ALA A 25 8.48 -16.40 11.18
CA ALA A 25 9.55 -17.30 10.72
C ALA A 25 10.72 -16.52 10.04
N PRO A 26 11.57 -15.82 10.80
CA PRO A 26 12.46 -14.80 10.23
C PRO A 26 13.74 -15.32 9.53
N LEU A 27 14.13 -16.60 9.72
CA LEU A 27 15.49 -17.06 9.38
C LEU A 27 15.60 -18.37 8.55
N ASP A 28 14.53 -19.15 8.40
CA ASP A 28 14.62 -20.43 7.67
C ASP A 28 14.71 -20.25 6.14
N ASN A 29 14.24 -19.11 5.61
CA ASN A 29 14.17 -18.82 4.17
C ASN A 29 14.59 -17.38 3.84
N LEU A 30 15.78 -16.95 4.27
CA LEU A 30 16.24 -15.55 4.14
C LEU A 30 16.16 -14.98 2.70
N ALA A 31 16.40 -15.79 1.67
CA ALA A 31 16.30 -15.37 0.28
C ALA A 31 14.84 -15.10 -0.14
N GLU A 32 13.93 -16.03 0.20
CA GLU A 32 12.49 -15.87 -0.02
C GLU A 32 11.95 -14.67 0.75
N GLU A 33 12.37 -14.51 1.99
CA GLU A 33 11.89 -13.42 2.84
C GLU A 33 12.48 -12.05 2.42
N THR A 34 13.65 -12.03 1.81
CA THR A 34 14.18 -10.82 1.17
C THR A 34 13.33 -10.42 -0.04
N VAL A 35 12.93 -11.39 -0.86
CA VAL A 35 12.05 -11.15 -2.01
C VAL A 35 10.67 -10.67 -1.56
N GLU A 36 10.08 -11.32 -0.55
CA GLU A 36 8.78 -10.91 -0.01
C GLU A 36 8.84 -9.51 0.62
N ARG A 37 9.93 -9.16 1.31
CA ARG A 37 10.17 -7.80 1.79
C ARG A 37 10.29 -6.75 0.66
N ILE A 38 10.95 -7.08 -0.44
CA ILE A 38 11.05 -6.19 -1.61
C ILE A 38 9.67 -6.01 -2.26
N GLN A 39 8.90 -7.09 -2.39
CA GLN A 39 7.54 -7.04 -2.93
C GLN A 39 6.62 -6.22 -2.01
N ALA A 40 6.68 -6.41 -0.69
CA ALA A 40 5.92 -5.65 0.28
C ALA A 40 6.23 -4.15 0.20
N LYS A 41 7.52 -3.77 0.11
CA LYS A 41 7.94 -2.38 -0.09
C LYS A 41 7.39 -1.81 -1.40
N THR A 42 7.49 -2.57 -2.48
CA THR A 42 7.02 -2.14 -3.80
C THR A 42 5.51 -1.92 -3.81
N ALA A 43 4.75 -2.87 -3.24
CA ALA A 43 3.30 -2.77 -3.10
C ALA A 43 2.90 -1.56 -2.25
N PHE A 44 3.58 -1.32 -1.14
CA PHE A 44 3.34 -0.15 -0.30
C PHE A 44 3.57 1.16 -1.07
N SER A 45 4.73 1.30 -1.73
CA SER A 45 5.06 2.49 -2.52
C SER A 45 4.07 2.74 -3.67
N ALA A 46 3.63 1.68 -4.36
CA ALA A 46 2.63 1.79 -5.42
C ALA A 46 1.29 2.30 -4.88
N ASN A 47 0.81 1.77 -3.75
CA ASN A 47 -0.43 2.25 -3.13
C ASN A 47 -0.30 3.70 -2.64
N ALA A 48 0.85 4.09 -2.07
CA ALA A 48 1.10 5.47 -1.65
C ALA A 48 1.07 6.45 -2.84
N ALA A 49 1.63 6.06 -3.99
CA ALA A 49 1.58 6.87 -5.20
C ALA A 49 0.14 7.09 -5.70
N VAL A 50 -0.70 6.04 -5.68
CA VAL A 50 -2.12 6.15 -6.05
C VAL A 50 -2.89 7.11 -5.14
N VAL A 51 -2.68 7.03 -3.82
CA VAL A 51 -3.30 7.95 -2.86
C VAL A 51 -2.88 9.39 -3.14
N ARG A 52 -1.58 9.63 -3.35
CA ARG A 52 -1.07 10.96 -3.68
C ARG A 52 -1.70 11.52 -4.95
N THR A 53 -1.81 10.72 -6.01
CA THR A 53 -2.45 11.16 -7.26
C THR A 53 -3.94 11.48 -7.05
N ALA A 54 -4.64 10.72 -6.21
CA ALA A 54 -6.04 11.02 -5.88
C ALA A 54 -6.19 12.36 -5.13
N ASP A 55 -5.27 12.67 -4.22
CA ASP A 55 -5.23 13.95 -3.51
C ASP A 55 -4.94 15.11 -4.47
N GLU A 56 -3.94 14.96 -5.35
CA GLU A 56 -3.58 15.97 -6.37
C GLU A 56 -4.74 16.25 -7.34
N MET A 57 -5.44 15.20 -7.78
CA MET A 57 -6.65 15.34 -8.61
C MET A 57 -7.77 16.07 -7.86
N THR A 58 -7.95 15.77 -6.58
CA THR A 58 -8.98 16.41 -5.75
C THR A 58 -8.67 17.90 -5.56
N GLY A 59 -7.41 18.24 -5.28
CA GLY A 59 -6.96 19.64 -5.21
C GLY A 59 -7.18 20.38 -6.53
N SER A 60 -6.80 19.77 -7.65
CA SER A 60 -6.97 20.37 -8.98
C SER A 60 -8.45 20.65 -9.31
N LEU A 61 -9.37 19.77 -8.90
CA LEU A 61 -10.81 20.00 -9.05
C LEU A 61 -11.31 21.17 -8.19
N LEU A 62 -10.82 21.31 -6.96
CA LEU A 62 -11.17 22.43 -6.08
C LEU A 62 -10.64 23.77 -6.62
N ASP A 63 -9.41 23.79 -7.14
CA ASP A 63 -8.81 25.00 -7.72
C ASP A 63 -9.57 25.48 -8.96
N MET A 64 -10.14 24.59 -9.77
CA MET A 64 -10.97 24.98 -10.93
C MET A 64 -12.34 25.54 -10.53
N LEU A 65 -12.82 25.25 -9.33
CA LEU A 65 -14.12 25.72 -8.82
C LEU A 65 -14.02 27.07 -8.09
N ALA A 66 -12.81 27.51 -7.74
CA ALA A 66 -12.52 28.78 -7.07
C ALA A 66 -12.40 29.94 -8.08
#